data_AF-A0A432U4B5-F1
#
_entry.id   AF-A0A432U4B5-F1
#
_cell.length_a   1.000
_cell.length_b   1.000
_cell.length_c   1.000
_cell.angle_alpha   90.00
_cell.angle_beta   90.00
_cell.angle_gamma   90.00
#
_symmetry.space_group_name_H-M   'P 1'
#
loop_
_entity.id
_entity.type
_entity.pdbx_description
1 polymer ?
#
loop_
_entity_poly.entity_id
_entity_poly.type
_entity_poly.pdbx_seq_one_letter_code
_entity_poly.pdbx_strand_id
1 'polypeptide(L)'
;MSNKIQAIRGMNDLLPKDSALWLSLEETIFNLFISYGFKNIRTPIVEKTDTFCRAIGEATDIVEKEMYSWKESNGESLSLRPEGTAGCVRMMIEHNLPREGIQKVFYQGAMFRHERPQKGRYRQFHQVGVEVFGADTAKIDAELMAMTHLLWQNLGLKNLTLEINTLGSAEARANYRSVLVDYFTQYKDQLDEDSTRRLSSNPLRILDSKNKDMQSLINAAPKLMDHLDEDSRKHFDEFKAYLQCLDIPYIINTRLVRGLDYYNRTVFEWTTTDLGAQGTICAGGRYDGLVEKMGGKATPAVGFALGLERLVLLLEAQDITLGKSPLSIYLVALGDNAQLKSMQIATQLHHALPKAILYNDITLGSFKAQFKKADKANADYALILGEEEIQNNQIAIKPLKGQGEQQTMSLEEAIQYFKN
;
A
#
# COMPACT_ATOMS: atom_id res chain seq x y z
N MET A 1 11.27 39.63 -5.64
CA MET A 1 10.15 38.70 -5.34
C MET A 1 10.76 37.50 -4.66
N SER A 2 10.36 37.17 -3.43
CA SER A 2 10.81 35.90 -2.84
C SER A 2 10.18 34.77 -3.65
N ASN A 3 11.02 33.86 -4.16
CA ASN A 3 10.50 32.68 -4.85
C ASN A 3 9.72 31.85 -3.84
N LYS A 4 8.43 31.64 -4.10
CA LYS A 4 7.57 30.78 -3.28
C LYS A 4 8.18 29.38 -3.24
N ILE A 5 8.43 28.86 -2.04
CA ILE A 5 8.92 27.48 -1.86
C ILE A 5 7.81 26.51 -2.26
N GLN A 6 8.15 25.46 -3.01
CA GLN A 6 7.21 24.46 -3.53
C GLN A 6 7.67 23.06 -3.15
N ALA A 7 6.72 22.12 -3.08
CA ALA A 7 7.02 20.70 -2.93
C ALA A 7 7.90 20.19 -4.08
N ILE A 8 8.73 19.18 -3.77
CA ILE A 8 9.59 18.55 -4.76
C ILE A 8 8.70 17.82 -5.78
N ARG A 9 8.98 18.00 -7.07
CA ARG A 9 8.24 17.31 -8.14
C ARG A 9 8.25 15.80 -7.89
N GLY A 10 7.06 15.21 -7.79
CA GLY A 10 6.86 13.78 -7.53
C GLY A 10 6.88 13.40 -6.05
N MET A 11 6.87 14.37 -5.13
CA MET A 11 6.68 14.18 -3.69
C MET A 11 5.50 15.05 -3.27
N ASN A 12 4.29 14.49 -3.40
CA ASN A 12 3.06 15.27 -3.31
C ASN A 12 2.59 15.39 -1.86
N ASP A 13 2.03 16.54 -1.49
CA ASP A 13 1.32 16.71 -0.22
C ASP A 13 -0.02 15.95 -0.27
N LEU A 14 -0.35 15.22 0.81
CA LEU A 14 -1.71 14.75 1.04
C LEU A 14 -2.56 15.91 1.57
N LEU A 15 -3.62 16.28 0.86
CA LEU A 15 -4.45 17.42 1.23
C LEU A 15 -5.58 17.02 2.19
N PRO A 16 -6.06 17.93 3.07
CA PRO A 16 -7.11 17.62 4.03
C PRO A 16 -8.39 17.01 3.44
N LYS A 17 -8.76 17.43 2.22
CA LYS A 17 -9.95 16.91 1.51
C LYS A 17 -9.84 15.42 1.14
N ASP A 18 -8.63 14.89 1.03
CA ASP A 18 -8.37 13.51 0.60
C ASP A 18 -8.09 12.58 1.81
N SER A 19 -7.88 13.17 3.00
CA SER A 19 -7.49 12.47 4.24
C SER A 19 -8.42 11.32 4.62
N ALA A 20 -9.75 11.53 4.53
CA ALA A 20 -10.73 10.53 4.95
C ALA A 20 -10.64 9.21 4.13
N LEU A 21 -10.40 9.32 2.82
CA LEU A 21 -10.25 8.17 1.94
C LEU A 21 -8.99 7.38 2.30
N TRP A 22 -7.88 8.09 2.52
CA TRP A 22 -6.60 7.49 2.90
C TRP A 22 -6.68 6.74 4.24
N LEU A 23 -7.22 7.38 5.27
CA LEU A 23 -7.37 6.77 6.58
C LEU A 23 -8.28 5.52 6.52
N SER A 24 -9.38 5.60 5.77
CA SER A 24 -10.31 4.46 5.62
C SER A 24 -9.66 3.29 4.87
N LEU A 25 -8.87 3.58 3.83
CA LEU A 25 -8.10 2.58 3.10
C LEU A 25 -7.06 1.91 4.01
N GLU A 26 -6.27 2.69 4.74
CA GLU A 26 -5.25 2.20 5.65
C GLU A 26 -5.87 1.35 6.78
N GLU A 27 -6.95 1.83 7.40
CA GLU A 27 -7.69 1.09 8.43
C GLU A 27 -8.20 -0.26 7.90
N THR A 28 -8.79 -0.29 6.70
CA THR A 28 -9.30 -1.52 6.09
C THR A 28 -8.18 -2.54 5.85
N ILE A 29 -7.02 -2.08 5.34
CA ILE A 29 -5.85 -2.94 5.09
C ILE A 29 -5.28 -3.46 6.42
N PHE A 30 -5.09 -2.60 7.41
CA PHE A 30 -4.47 -2.99 8.68
C PHE A 30 -5.34 -3.94 9.49
N ASN A 31 -6.65 -3.67 9.57
CA ASN A 31 -7.59 -4.56 10.25
C ASN A 31 -7.58 -5.96 9.63
N LEU A 32 -7.50 -6.04 8.29
CA LEU A 32 -7.38 -7.32 7.59
C LEU A 32 -6.05 -8.02 7.89
N PHE A 33 -4.92 -7.33 7.84
CA PHE A 33 -3.63 -7.96 8.12
C PHE A 33 -3.55 -8.48 9.56
N ILE A 34 -4.07 -7.71 10.52
CA ILE A 34 -4.18 -8.10 11.92
C ILE A 34 -5.10 -9.31 12.09
N SER A 35 -6.21 -9.41 11.35
CA SER A 35 -7.10 -10.57 11.43
C SER A 35 -6.47 -11.87 10.91
N TYR A 36 -5.45 -11.77 10.06
CA TYR A 36 -4.61 -12.91 9.62
C TYR A 36 -3.41 -13.17 10.56
N GLY A 37 -3.33 -12.48 11.70
CA GLY A 37 -2.30 -12.65 12.72
C GLY A 37 -0.97 -11.96 12.40
N PHE A 38 -0.93 -11.06 11.41
CA PHE A 38 0.28 -10.28 11.13
C PHE A 38 0.48 -9.18 12.19
N LYS A 39 1.75 -8.96 12.56
CA LYS A 39 2.14 -7.91 13.53
C LYS A 39 2.77 -6.72 12.81
N ASN A 40 2.41 -5.51 13.22
CA ASN A 40 3.00 -4.30 12.65
C ASN A 40 4.48 -4.16 13.05
N ILE A 41 5.33 -3.85 12.09
CA ILE A 41 6.75 -3.53 12.30
C ILE A 41 7.09 -2.19 11.67
N ARG A 42 8.18 -1.57 12.13
CA ARG A 42 8.63 -0.27 11.65
C ARG A 42 10.15 -0.26 11.47
N THR A 43 10.58 -0.14 10.23
CA THR A 43 12.00 0.03 9.88
C THR A 43 12.30 1.52 9.67
N PRO A 44 13.55 1.96 9.91
CA PRO A 44 13.97 3.32 9.58
C PRO A 44 13.72 3.69 8.12
N ILE A 45 13.50 4.98 7.86
CA ILE A 45 13.41 5.52 6.49
C ILE A 45 14.76 5.44 5.76
N VAL A 46 15.85 5.54 6.52
CA VAL A 46 17.22 5.56 6.03
C VAL A 46 17.94 4.30 6.50
N GLU A 47 18.58 3.59 5.58
CA GLU A 47 19.49 2.49 5.90
C GLU A 47 20.84 2.67 5.20
N LYS A 48 21.82 1.86 5.58
CA LYS A 48 23.08 1.76 4.84
C LYS A 48 22.76 1.38 3.40
N THR A 49 23.37 2.06 2.42
CA THR A 49 23.13 1.80 0.99
C THR A 49 23.34 0.32 0.63
N ASP A 50 24.30 -0.32 1.28
CA ASP A 50 24.62 -1.75 1.13
C ASP A 50 23.44 -2.69 1.47
N THR A 51 22.52 -2.28 2.36
CA THR A 51 21.28 -3.02 2.65
C THR A 51 20.49 -3.25 1.36
N PHE A 52 20.32 -2.21 0.55
CA PHE A 52 19.53 -2.26 -0.68
C PHE A 52 20.32 -2.87 -1.84
N CYS A 53 21.60 -2.51 -1.98
CA CYS A 53 22.45 -3.08 -3.04
C CYS A 53 22.50 -4.61 -2.96
N ARG A 54 22.75 -5.16 -1.75
CA ARG A 54 22.79 -6.61 -1.55
C ARG A 54 21.42 -7.25 -1.73
N ALA A 55 20.37 -6.66 -1.18
CA ALA A 55 19.05 -7.25 -1.25
C ALA A 55 18.53 -7.28 -2.69
N ILE A 56 18.38 -6.10 -3.30
CA ILE A 56 17.69 -5.89 -4.58
C ILE A 56 18.53 -6.43 -5.75
N GLY A 57 19.85 -6.27 -5.69
CA GLY A 57 20.79 -6.62 -6.75
C GLY A 57 21.30 -5.40 -7.52
N GLU A 58 22.62 -5.38 -7.75
CA GLU A 58 23.33 -4.25 -8.36
C GLU A 58 22.90 -3.94 -9.80
N ALA A 59 22.46 -4.95 -10.56
CA ALA A 59 22.07 -4.82 -11.96
C ALA A 59 20.60 -4.37 -12.16
N THR A 60 19.91 -3.98 -11.09
CA THR A 60 18.53 -3.51 -11.18
C THR A 60 18.48 -2.01 -11.45
N ASP A 61 17.50 -1.55 -12.23
CA ASP A 61 17.31 -0.11 -12.48
C ASP A 61 17.17 0.68 -11.16
N ILE A 62 16.59 0.07 -10.12
CA ILE A 62 16.45 0.68 -8.79
C ILE A 62 17.82 1.05 -8.22
N VAL A 63 18.73 0.07 -8.13
CA VAL A 63 20.06 0.25 -7.54
C VAL A 63 20.95 1.09 -8.44
N GLU A 64 20.90 0.90 -9.76
CA GLU A 64 21.74 1.63 -10.71
C GLU A 64 21.39 3.13 -10.78
N LYS A 65 20.10 3.49 -10.75
CA LYS A 65 19.65 4.83 -11.21
C LYS A 65 18.58 5.49 -10.35
N GLU A 66 17.88 4.75 -9.47
CA GLU A 66 16.69 5.28 -8.78
C GLU A 66 16.88 5.52 -7.29
N MET A 67 17.97 5.08 -6.66
CA MET A 67 18.18 5.32 -5.23
C MET A 67 18.52 6.79 -4.92
N TYR A 68 17.94 7.29 -3.83
CA TYR A 68 18.35 8.56 -3.21
C TYR A 68 19.42 8.26 -2.15
N SER A 69 20.69 8.38 -2.53
CA SER A 69 21.83 8.06 -1.69
C SER A 69 22.72 9.28 -1.41
N TRP A 70 23.32 9.33 -0.23
CA TRP A 70 24.33 10.33 0.13
C TRP A 70 25.47 9.69 0.92
N LYS A 71 26.56 10.44 1.07
CA LYS A 71 27.69 10.07 1.93
C LYS A 71 27.68 10.94 3.18
N GLU A 72 27.76 10.31 4.32
CA GLU A 72 27.98 10.96 5.60
C GLU A 72 29.43 11.46 5.72
N SER A 73 29.66 12.36 6.67
CA SER A 73 31.00 12.93 6.94
C SER A 73 32.03 11.88 7.37
N ASN A 74 31.58 10.76 7.95
CA ASN A 74 32.39 9.61 8.32
C ASN A 74 32.70 8.66 7.14
N GLY A 75 32.19 8.96 5.94
CA GLY A 75 32.37 8.16 4.73
C GLY A 75 31.33 7.05 4.52
N GLU A 76 30.41 6.82 5.46
CA GLU A 76 29.32 5.85 5.29
C GLU A 76 28.35 6.33 4.20
N SER A 77 27.85 5.39 3.40
CA SER A 77 26.80 5.68 2.42
C SER A 77 25.44 5.27 2.96
N LEU A 78 24.53 6.23 2.98
CA LEU A 78 23.14 6.06 3.40
C LEU A 78 22.21 6.25 2.22
N SER A 79 21.06 5.60 2.26
CA SER A 79 20.01 5.71 1.25
C SER A 79 18.63 5.80 1.87
N LEU A 80 17.75 6.60 1.27
CA LEU A 80 16.31 6.50 1.52
C LEU A 80 15.81 5.16 0.99
N ARG A 81 14.96 4.47 1.75
CA ARG A 81 14.45 3.15 1.35
C ARG A 81 13.65 3.22 0.03
N PRO A 82 14.02 2.44 -1.00
CA PRO A 82 13.26 2.36 -2.26
C PRO A 82 12.14 1.30 -2.21
N GLU A 83 12.15 0.44 -1.20
CA GLU A 83 11.21 -0.65 -0.95
C GLU A 83 11.30 -1.12 0.52
N GLY A 84 10.36 -1.95 0.98
CA GLY A 84 10.23 -2.29 2.41
C GLY A 84 10.81 -3.65 2.83
N THR A 85 10.97 -4.60 1.93
CA THR A 85 11.40 -5.97 2.20
C THR A 85 12.84 -6.03 2.71
N ALA A 86 13.82 -5.33 2.10
CA ALA A 86 15.21 -5.39 2.55
C ALA A 86 15.38 -4.92 4.00
N GLY A 87 14.68 -3.83 4.38
CA GLY A 87 14.69 -3.35 5.76
C GLY A 87 14.06 -4.35 6.73
N CYS A 88 13.01 -5.06 6.30
CA CYS A 88 12.40 -6.13 7.08
C CYS A 88 13.38 -7.29 7.28
N VAL A 89 14.05 -7.75 6.21
CA VAL A 89 15.05 -8.81 6.29
C VAL A 89 16.20 -8.42 7.22
N ARG A 90 16.74 -7.20 7.07
CA ARG A 90 17.80 -6.69 7.95
C ARG A 90 17.37 -6.71 9.41
N MET A 91 16.16 -6.21 9.72
CA MET A 91 15.60 -6.27 11.07
C MET A 91 15.45 -7.71 11.58
N MET A 92 14.96 -8.64 10.75
CA MET A 92 14.83 -10.06 11.12
C MET A 92 16.18 -10.70 11.48
N ILE A 93 17.25 -10.35 10.74
CA ILE A 93 18.61 -10.83 10.98
C ILE A 93 19.17 -10.22 12.25
N GLU A 94 19.11 -8.88 12.38
CA GLU A 94 19.65 -8.12 13.50
C GLU A 94 19.08 -8.56 14.85
N HIS A 95 17.78 -8.85 14.90
CA HIS A 95 17.10 -9.30 16.11
C HIS A 95 16.87 -10.81 16.15
N ASN A 96 17.35 -11.55 15.14
CA ASN A 96 17.33 -13.00 15.10
C ASN A 96 15.92 -13.63 15.32
N LEU A 97 14.88 -12.90 14.88
CA LEU A 97 13.47 -13.24 15.08
C LEU A 97 13.02 -14.55 14.45
N PRO A 98 13.56 -15.01 13.29
CA PRO A 98 13.19 -16.31 12.73
C PRO A 98 13.50 -17.51 13.65
N ARG A 99 14.34 -17.35 14.68
CA ARG A 99 14.55 -18.41 15.69
C ARG A 99 13.36 -18.61 16.63
N GLU A 100 12.47 -17.64 16.73
CA GLU A 100 11.27 -17.70 17.57
C GLU A 100 10.09 -18.41 16.88
N GLY A 101 10.30 -18.90 15.65
CA GLY A 101 9.28 -19.54 14.84
C GLY A 101 8.88 -18.69 13.63
N ILE A 102 7.71 -19.01 13.05
CA ILE A 102 7.19 -18.30 11.88
C ILE A 102 6.83 -16.86 12.26
N GLN A 103 7.42 -15.90 11.54
CA GLN A 103 7.15 -14.47 11.73
C GLN A 103 6.23 -13.98 10.63
N LYS A 104 5.02 -13.53 10.98
CA LYS A 104 4.08 -12.85 10.07
C LYS A 104 4.07 -11.36 10.43
N VAL A 105 4.64 -10.52 9.57
CA VAL A 105 4.78 -9.08 9.84
C VAL A 105 4.25 -8.23 8.70
N PHE A 106 3.81 -7.02 9.01
CA PHE A 106 3.43 -6.04 8.00
C PHE A 106 3.99 -4.65 8.33
N TYR A 107 4.18 -3.84 7.30
CA TYR A 107 4.67 -2.46 7.42
C TYR A 107 3.82 -1.52 6.58
N GLN A 108 3.87 -0.24 6.92
CA GLN A 108 3.39 0.86 6.08
C GLN A 108 4.40 2.01 6.10
N GLY A 109 4.50 2.71 4.98
CA GLY A 109 5.08 4.05 4.95
C GLY A 109 5.69 4.44 3.60
N ALA A 110 6.37 5.59 3.61
CA ALA A 110 6.95 6.19 2.41
C ALA A 110 8.16 5.38 1.87
N MET A 111 8.27 5.32 0.55
CA MET A 111 9.34 4.74 -0.25
C MET A 111 9.79 5.76 -1.30
N PHE A 112 11.06 5.68 -1.71
CA PHE A 112 11.68 6.72 -2.53
C PHE A 112 12.39 6.15 -3.76
N ARG A 113 12.00 6.59 -4.96
CA ARG A 113 12.64 6.18 -6.22
C ARG A 113 12.77 7.36 -7.16
N HIS A 114 13.95 7.60 -7.71
CA HIS A 114 14.24 8.68 -8.65
C HIS A 114 13.70 8.37 -10.08
N GLU A 115 12.50 7.78 -10.15
CA GLU A 115 11.77 7.56 -11.39
C GLU A 115 11.25 8.87 -11.99
N ARG A 116 10.98 8.86 -13.30
CA ARG A 116 10.27 9.95 -13.97
C ARG A 116 8.81 9.96 -13.50
N PRO A 117 8.33 11.02 -12.82
CA PRO A 117 6.97 11.02 -12.27
C PRO A 117 5.89 10.95 -13.35
N GLN A 118 4.87 10.14 -13.11
CA GLN A 118 3.67 9.97 -13.93
C GLN A 118 2.48 9.55 -13.05
N LYS A 119 1.27 9.50 -13.58
CA LYS A 119 0.07 9.12 -12.78
C LYS A 119 0.28 7.74 -12.14
N GLY A 120 0.25 7.67 -10.81
CA GLY A 120 0.48 6.44 -10.06
C GLY A 120 1.94 5.96 -9.97
N ARG A 121 2.92 6.77 -10.40
CA ARG A 121 4.36 6.59 -10.10
C ARG A 121 4.97 7.90 -9.66
N TYR A 122 5.38 7.93 -8.40
CA TYR A 122 5.90 9.12 -7.74
C TYR A 122 7.32 8.85 -7.24
N ARG A 123 8.04 9.94 -6.94
CA ARG A 123 9.38 9.86 -6.35
C ARG A 123 9.36 9.56 -4.87
N GLN A 124 8.32 10.02 -4.19
CA GLN A 124 7.89 9.51 -2.89
C GLN A 124 6.50 8.93 -3.07
N PHE A 125 6.32 7.68 -2.66
CA PHE A 125 5.04 6.96 -2.68
C PHE A 125 4.91 6.13 -1.42
N HIS A 126 3.71 5.66 -1.09
CA HIS A 126 3.46 4.91 0.13
C HIS A 126 3.15 3.45 -0.19
N GLN A 127 3.82 2.56 0.52
CA GLN A 127 3.56 1.13 0.42
C GLN A 127 3.01 0.59 1.73
N VAL A 128 2.15 -0.41 1.59
CA VAL A 128 1.88 -1.37 2.66
C VAL A 128 2.31 -2.73 2.17
N GLY A 129 3.08 -3.46 2.96
CA GLY A 129 3.54 -4.79 2.61
C GLY A 129 3.44 -5.76 3.77
N VAL A 130 3.39 -7.04 3.43
CA VAL A 130 3.42 -8.15 4.37
C VAL A 130 4.59 -9.04 4.03
N GLU A 131 5.23 -9.59 5.06
CA GLU A 131 6.35 -10.52 4.93
C GLU A 131 6.14 -11.68 5.90
N VAL A 132 6.40 -12.89 5.43
CA VAL A 132 6.34 -14.11 6.22
C VAL A 132 7.70 -14.79 6.17
N PHE A 133 8.30 -15.02 7.34
CA PHE A 133 9.60 -15.69 7.47
C PHE A 133 9.45 -17.03 8.18
N GLY A 134 10.19 -18.03 7.71
CA GLY A 134 10.24 -19.37 8.32
C GLY A 134 9.18 -20.36 7.82
N ALA A 135 8.41 -20.01 6.77
CA ALA A 135 7.41 -20.90 6.16
C ALA A 135 7.75 -21.22 4.69
N ASP A 136 7.95 -22.49 4.37
CA ASP A 136 8.41 -23.00 3.07
C ASP A 136 7.32 -23.67 2.20
N THR A 137 6.15 -23.92 2.78
CA THR A 137 5.04 -24.61 2.10
C THR A 137 4.28 -23.70 1.15
N ALA A 138 3.70 -24.25 0.08
CA ALA A 138 2.82 -23.53 -0.84
C ALA A 138 1.53 -22.98 -0.18
N LYS A 139 1.18 -23.48 1.01
CA LYS A 139 0.01 -23.05 1.77
C LYS A 139 0.11 -21.58 2.19
N ILE A 140 1.30 -21.09 2.56
CA ILE A 140 1.45 -19.68 2.96
C ILE A 140 1.32 -18.75 1.74
N ASP A 141 1.85 -19.17 0.58
CA ASP A 141 1.68 -18.46 -0.68
C ASP A 141 0.18 -18.30 -1.02
N ALA A 142 -0.62 -19.36 -0.84
CA ALA A 142 -2.06 -19.35 -1.03
C ALA A 142 -2.82 -18.52 0.03
N GLU A 143 -2.38 -18.51 1.29
CA GLU A 143 -2.97 -17.66 2.34
C GLU A 143 -2.80 -16.17 2.00
N LEU A 144 -1.66 -15.77 1.42
CA LEU A 144 -1.48 -14.41 0.91
C LEU A 144 -2.43 -14.08 -0.24
N MET A 145 -2.78 -15.06 -1.09
CA MET A 145 -3.75 -14.86 -2.17
C MET A 145 -5.16 -14.72 -1.62
N ALA A 146 -5.54 -15.55 -0.64
CA ALA A 146 -6.81 -15.42 0.06
C ALA A 146 -6.93 -14.04 0.74
N MET A 147 -5.88 -13.59 1.42
CA MET A 147 -5.86 -12.29 2.09
C MET A 147 -6.01 -11.14 1.09
N THR A 148 -5.27 -11.15 -0.02
CA THR A 148 -5.42 -10.09 -1.04
C THR A 148 -6.76 -10.15 -1.76
N HIS A 149 -7.29 -11.36 -2.03
CA HIS A 149 -8.62 -11.52 -2.62
C HIS A 149 -9.72 -10.94 -1.71
N LEU A 150 -9.68 -11.23 -0.41
CA LEU A 150 -10.60 -10.68 0.58
C LEU A 150 -10.43 -9.16 0.73
N LEU A 151 -9.20 -8.63 0.63
CA LEU A 151 -8.97 -7.18 0.62
C LEU A 151 -9.74 -6.49 -0.50
N TRP A 152 -9.71 -7.05 -1.71
CA TRP A 152 -10.43 -6.49 -2.85
C TRP A 152 -11.94 -6.49 -2.63
N GLN A 153 -12.48 -7.56 -2.04
CA GLN A 153 -13.90 -7.65 -1.69
C GLN A 153 -14.28 -6.61 -0.63
N ASN A 154 -13.47 -6.45 0.42
CA ASN A 154 -13.70 -5.46 1.49
C ASN A 154 -13.64 -4.01 0.96
N LEU A 155 -12.77 -3.74 0.01
CA LEU A 155 -12.67 -2.45 -0.66
C LEU A 155 -13.74 -2.26 -1.75
N GLY A 156 -14.50 -3.29 -2.10
CA GLY A 156 -15.49 -3.24 -3.19
C GLY A 156 -14.89 -3.15 -4.59
N LEU A 157 -13.59 -3.40 -4.74
CA LEU A 157 -12.86 -3.30 -6.01
C LEU A 157 -13.26 -4.39 -6.99
N LYS A 158 -13.39 -4.02 -8.26
CA LYS A 158 -13.77 -4.90 -9.38
C LYS A 158 -12.69 -4.92 -10.48
N ASN A 159 -12.89 -5.74 -11.50
CA ASN A 159 -12.03 -5.83 -12.69
C ASN A 159 -10.55 -6.12 -12.37
N LEU A 160 -10.32 -7.00 -11.39
CA LEU A 160 -8.99 -7.42 -10.97
C LEU A 160 -8.68 -8.82 -11.50
N THR A 161 -7.47 -9.01 -12.00
CA THR A 161 -6.96 -10.31 -12.44
C THR A 161 -5.76 -10.69 -11.61
N LEU A 162 -5.77 -11.90 -11.03
CA LEU A 162 -4.59 -12.49 -10.42
C LEU A 162 -3.77 -13.19 -11.50
N GLU A 163 -2.54 -12.73 -11.69
CA GLU A 163 -1.55 -13.36 -12.54
C GLU A 163 -0.52 -14.06 -11.66
N ILE A 164 -0.28 -15.35 -11.92
CA ILE A 164 0.71 -16.14 -11.19
C ILE A 164 1.77 -16.71 -12.13
N ASN A 165 2.97 -16.94 -11.60
CA ASN A 165 4.05 -17.66 -12.26
C ASN A 165 4.96 -18.30 -11.21
N THR A 166 5.93 -19.10 -11.67
CA THR A 166 7.02 -19.61 -10.83
C THR A 166 8.38 -19.33 -11.46
N LEU A 167 9.31 -18.83 -10.66
CA LEU A 167 10.70 -18.59 -11.04
C LEU A 167 11.65 -19.75 -10.68
N GLY A 168 11.09 -20.90 -10.29
CA GLY A 168 11.83 -22.11 -9.93
C GLY A 168 12.82 -21.92 -8.77
N SER A 169 13.67 -22.92 -8.56
CA SER A 169 14.86 -22.81 -7.73
C SER A 169 15.93 -21.93 -8.38
N ALA A 170 16.96 -21.57 -7.62
CA ALA A 170 18.13 -20.88 -8.17
C ALA A 170 18.84 -21.70 -9.26
N GLU A 171 18.90 -23.03 -9.10
CA GLU A 171 19.51 -23.95 -10.06
C GLU A 171 18.68 -24.04 -11.36
N ALA A 172 17.37 -24.26 -11.26
CA ALA A 172 16.49 -24.28 -12.42
C ALA A 172 16.55 -22.97 -13.20
N ARG A 173 16.62 -21.84 -12.49
CA ARG A 173 16.78 -20.53 -13.13
C ARG A 173 18.14 -20.35 -13.80
N ALA A 174 19.23 -20.82 -13.18
CA ALA A 174 20.56 -20.78 -13.77
C ALA A 174 20.61 -21.57 -15.08
N ASN A 175 20.01 -22.77 -15.10
CA ASN A 175 19.92 -23.60 -16.30
C ASN A 175 19.08 -22.92 -17.39
N TYR A 176 17.91 -22.40 -17.03
CA TYR A 176 17.04 -21.68 -17.94
C TYR A 176 17.65 -20.37 -18.48
N ARG A 177 18.51 -19.71 -17.70
CA ARG A 177 19.23 -18.51 -18.14
C ARG A 177 20.04 -18.80 -19.40
N SER A 178 20.78 -19.91 -19.44
CA SER A 178 21.55 -20.30 -20.63
C SER A 178 20.63 -20.54 -21.84
N VAL A 179 19.48 -21.20 -21.63
CA VAL A 179 18.48 -21.43 -22.69
C VAL A 179 17.96 -20.12 -23.27
N LEU A 180 17.65 -19.14 -22.42
CA LEU A 180 17.21 -17.81 -22.88
C LEU A 180 18.30 -17.05 -23.61
N VAL A 181 19.55 -17.12 -23.12
CA VAL A 181 20.69 -16.48 -23.79
C VAL A 181 20.87 -17.05 -25.19
N ASP A 182 20.87 -18.38 -25.32
CA ASP A 182 21.02 -19.05 -26.61
C ASP A 182 19.88 -18.67 -27.56
N TYR A 183 18.64 -18.65 -27.08
CA TYR A 183 17.48 -18.24 -27.86
C TYR A 183 17.60 -16.79 -28.35
N PHE A 184 17.76 -15.82 -27.44
CA PHE A 184 17.80 -14.40 -27.82
C PHE A 184 19.06 -14.03 -28.60
N THR A 185 20.16 -14.77 -28.47
CA THR A 185 21.37 -14.58 -29.30
C THR A 185 21.09 -14.88 -30.77
N GLN A 186 20.22 -15.85 -31.09
CA GLN A 186 19.81 -16.14 -32.47
C GLN A 186 19.01 -15.00 -33.10
N TYR A 187 18.36 -14.18 -32.27
CA TYR A 187 17.52 -13.05 -32.69
C TYR A 187 18.12 -11.70 -32.26
N LYS A 188 19.43 -11.63 -32.07
CA LYS A 188 20.11 -10.44 -31.53
C LYS A 188 19.80 -9.16 -32.30
N ASP A 189 19.68 -9.25 -33.62
CA ASP A 189 19.37 -8.11 -34.49
C ASP A 189 17.93 -7.59 -34.36
N GLN A 190 17.05 -8.35 -33.67
CA GLN A 190 15.67 -7.97 -33.37
C GLN A 190 15.50 -7.46 -31.93
N LEU A 191 16.57 -7.47 -31.12
CA LEU A 191 16.55 -6.93 -29.77
C LEU A 191 16.75 -5.41 -29.81
N ASP A 192 16.01 -4.70 -28.97
CA ASP A 192 16.33 -3.30 -28.69
C ASP A 192 17.61 -3.17 -27.85
N GLU A 193 18.07 -1.92 -27.68
CA GLU A 193 19.31 -1.61 -26.98
C GLU A 193 19.30 -2.09 -25.52
N ASP A 194 18.17 -1.92 -24.82
CA ASP A 194 18.06 -2.33 -23.42
C ASP A 194 18.03 -3.86 -23.28
N SER A 195 17.32 -4.56 -24.16
CA SER A 195 17.28 -6.02 -24.19
C SER A 195 18.63 -6.62 -24.58
N THR A 196 19.36 -5.97 -25.50
CA THR A 196 20.73 -6.35 -25.85
C THR A 196 21.68 -6.23 -24.65
N ARG A 197 21.55 -5.15 -23.85
CA ARG A 197 22.29 -4.98 -22.60
C ARG A 197 21.92 -6.06 -21.57
N ARG A 198 20.63 -6.36 -21.44
CA ARG A 198 20.09 -7.35 -20.47
C ARG A 198 20.44 -8.79 -20.83
N LEU A 199 20.72 -9.09 -22.10
CA LEU A 199 21.07 -10.44 -22.54
C LEU A 199 22.27 -11.02 -21.77
N SER A 200 23.29 -10.20 -21.49
CA SER A 200 24.48 -10.64 -20.75
C SER A 200 24.31 -10.57 -19.23
N SER A 201 23.54 -9.60 -18.71
CA SER A 201 23.35 -9.42 -17.27
C SER A 201 22.19 -10.26 -16.73
N ASN A 202 20.95 -9.94 -17.10
CA ASN A 202 19.73 -10.58 -16.60
C ASN A 202 18.72 -10.82 -17.76
N PRO A 203 18.88 -11.92 -18.53
CA PRO A 203 18.09 -12.16 -19.74
C PRO A 203 16.60 -12.42 -19.45
N LEU A 204 16.23 -12.80 -18.22
CA LEU A 204 14.83 -12.94 -17.83
C LEU A 204 14.08 -11.61 -17.97
N ARG A 205 14.76 -10.46 -17.77
CA ARG A 205 14.17 -9.12 -17.91
C ARG A 205 13.80 -8.74 -19.34
N ILE A 206 14.25 -9.51 -20.33
CA ILE A 206 13.81 -9.34 -21.72
C ILE A 206 12.34 -9.77 -21.85
N LEU A 207 11.89 -10.74 -21.06
CA LEU A 207 10.51 -11.24 -21.09
C LEU A 207 9.46 -10.20 -20.64
N ASP A 208 9.87 -9.21 -19.85
CA ASP A 208 9.03 -8.09 -19.38
C ASP A 208 9.22 -6.82 -20.24
N SER A 209 9.87 -6.91 -21.40
CA SER A 209 9.99 -5.76 -22.29
C SER A 209 8.62 -5.30 -22.78
N LYS A 210 8.41 -3.97 -22.76
CA LYS A 210 7.20 -3.31 -23.28
C LYS A 210 7.31 -2.94 -24.76
N ASN A 211 8.43 -3.27 -25.40
CA ASN A 211 8.63 -3.02 -26.81
C ASN A 211 7.66 -3.88 -27.62
N LYS A 212 6.80 -3.23 -28.41
CA LYS A 212 5.76 -3.91 -29.20
C LYS A 212 6.37 -4.78 -30.30
N ASP A 213 7.49 -4.35 -30.88
CA ASP A 213 8.13 -5.04 -32.00
C ASP A 213 8.76 -6.37 -31.54
N MET A 214 9.11 -6.46 -30.26
CA MET A 214 9.68 -7.66 -29.64
C MET A 214 8.63 -8.64 -29.11
N GLN A 215 7.34 -8.30 -29.06
CA GLN A 215 6.34 -9.14 -28.39
C GLN A 215 6.20 -10.53 -29.02
N SER A 216 6.24 -10.62 -30.36
CA SER A 216 6.21 -11.91 -31.05
C SER A 216 7.39 -12.81 -30.66
N LEU A 217 8.60 -12.21 -30.58
CA LEU A 217 9.83 -12.90 -30.19
C LEU A 217 9.77 -13.36 -28.72
N ILE A 218 9.30 -12.50 -27.83
CA ILE A 218 9.17 -12.78 -26.39
C ILE A 218 8.12 -13.88 -26.15
N ASN A 219 6.98 -13.83 -26.85
CA ASN A 219 5.93 -14.83 -26.70
C ASN A 219 6.33 -16.22 -27.19
N ALA A 220 7.28 -16.28 -28.14
CA ALA A 220 7.84 -17.53 -28.66
C ALA A 220 9.04 -18.05 -27.85
N ALA A 221 9.52 -17.29 -26.85
CA ALA A 221 10.66 -17.71 -26.04
C ALA A 221 10.37 -19.02 -25.26
N PRO A 222 11.39 -19.86 -25.02
CA PRO A 222 11.28 -21.02 -24.13
C PRO A 222 10.69 -20.60 -22.78
N LYS A 223 9.84 -21.44 -22.18
CA LYS A 223 9.17 -21.10 -20.92
C LYS A 223 9.89 -21.74 -19.75
N LEU A 224 10.15 -20.98 -18.69
CA LEU A 224 10.77 -21.50 -17.47
C LEU A 224 10.00 -22.70 -16.89
N MET A 225 8.68 -22.74 -17.07
CA MET A 225 7.81 -23.83 -16.60
C MET A 225 8.19 -25.21 -17.17
N ASP A 226 8.85 -25.24 -18.32
CA ASP A 226 9.34 -26.47 -18.97
C ASP A 226 10.70 -26.93 -18.43
N HIS A 227 11.37 -26.08 -17.64
CA HIS A 227 12.73 -26.30 -17.10
C HIS A 227 12.78 -26.33 -15.56
N LEU A 228 11.62 -26.46 -14.89
CA LEU A 228 11.55 -26.54 -13.43
C LEU A 228 12.12 -27.86 -12.89
N ASP A 229 12.82 -27.76 -11.77
CA ASP A 229 13.08 -28.91 -10.89
C ASP A 229 11.77 -29.49 -10.30
N GLU A 230 11.83 -30.74 -9.87
CA GLU A 230 10.66 -31.49 -9.36
C GLU A 230 10.02 -30.80 -8.15
N ASP A 231 10.83 -30.31 -7.21
CA ASP A 231 10.34 -29.62 -6.00
C ASP A 231 9.60 -28.32 -6.34
N SER A 232 10.15 -27.53 -7.27
CA SER A 232 9.51 -26.29 -7.72
C SER A 232 8.22 -26.54 -8.49
N ARG A 233 8.16 -27.62 -9.28
CA ARG A 233 6.95 -28.06 -9.98
C ARG A 233 5.87 -28.48 -8.98
N LYS A 234 6.24 -29.34 -8.03
CA LYS A 234 5.34 -29.80 -6.96
C LYS A 234 4.80 -28.64 -6.13
N HIS A 235 5.66 -27.71 -5.70
CA HIS A 235 5.25 -26.53 -4.94
C HIS A 235 4.26 -25.66 -5.72
N PHE A 236 4.47 -25.47 -7.03
CA PHE A 236 3.57 -24.68 -7.87
C PHE A 236 2.23 -25.39 -8.12
N ASP A 237 2.25 -26.72 -8.26
CA ASP A 237 1.03 -27.52 -8.37
C ASP A 237 0.20 -27.51 -7.08
N GLU A 238 0.85 -27.62 -5.92
CA GLU A 238 0.20 -27.46 -4.60
C GLU A 238 -0.41 -26.06 -4.43
N PHE A 239 0.32 -25.00 -4.83
CA PHE A 239 -0.18 -23.63 -4.80
C PHE A 239 -1.45 -23.48 -5.64
N LYS A 240 -1.44 -23.96 -6.89
CA LYS A 240 -2.63 -23.95 -7.77
C LYS A 240 -3.80 -24.74 -7.18
N ALA A 241 -3.53 -25.89 -6.54
CA ALA A 241 -4.56 -26.69 -5.89
C ALA A 241 -5.22 -25.94 -4.72
N TYR A 242 -4.45 -25.17 -3.93
CA TYR A 242 -5.02 -24.29 -2.91
C TYR A 242 -5.85 -23.16 -3.51
N LEU A 243 -5.40 -22.51 -4.58
CA LEU A 243 -6.21 -21.46 -5.25
C LEU A 243 -7.54 -22.01 -5.77
N GLN A 244 -7.52 -23.21 -6.33
CA GLN A 244 -8.73 -23.91 -6.76
C GLN A 244 -9.65 -24.23 -5.58
N CYS A 245 -9.09 -24.69 -4.45
CA CYS A 245 -9.85 -24.96 -3.22
C CYS A 245 -10.51 -23.70 -2.63
N LEU A 246 -9.87 -22.55 -2.81
CA LEU A 246 -10.34 -21.25 -2.31
C LEU A 246 -11.25 -20.50 -3.30
N ASP A 247 -11.55 -21.10 -4.46
CA ASP A 247 -12.30 -20.47 -5.56
C ASP A 247 -11.70 -19.12 -6.02
N ILE A 248 -10.36 -19.00 -5.98
CA ILE A 248 -9.66 -17.78 -6.41
C ILE A 248 -9.30 -17.91 -7.90
N PRO A 249 -9.91 -17.12 -8.80
CA PRO A 249 -9.59 -17.16 -10.22
C PRO A 249 -8.18 -16.59 -10.47
N TYR A 250 -7.42 -17.23 -11.33
CA TYR A 250 -6.08 -16.79 -11.73
C TYR A 250 -5.77 -17.11 -13.20
N ILE A 251 -4.79 -16.42 -13.76
CA ILE A 251 -4.15 -16.77 -15.03
C ILE A 251 -2.67 -17.06 -14.82
N ILE A 252 -2.11 -17.99 -15.60
CA ILE A 252 -0.67 -18.24 -15.59
C ILE A 252 -0.02 -17.32 -16.63
N ASN A 253 0.80 -16.38 -16.16
CA ASN A 253 1.58 -15.49 -17.03
C ASN A 253 3.06 -15.89 -17.00
N THR A 254 3.51 -16.68 -17.98
CA THR A 254 4.91 -17.16 -18.03
C THR A 254 5.94 -16.07 -18.30
N ARG A 255 5.50 -14.86 -18.68
CA ARG A 255 6.35 -13.67 -18.85
C ARG A 255 6.51 -12.88 -17.55
N LEU A 256 5.73 -13.21 -16.52
CA LEU A 256 5.79 -12.54 -15.23
C LEU A 256 7.15 -12.81 -14.57
N VAL A 257 8.05 -11.84 -14.73
CA VAL A 257 9.32 -11.74 -14.03
C VAL A 257 9.28 -10.48 -13.20
N ARG A 258 9.96 -10.47 -12.06
CA ARG A 258 9.84 -9.38 -11.09
C ARG A 258 11.00 -8.40 -11.18
N GLY A 259 10.69 -7.18 -10.73
CA GLY A 259 11.60 -6.03 -10.67
C GLY A 259 12.83 -6.20 -9.78
N LEU A 260 12.92 -7.28 -9.01
CA LEU A 260 13.90 -7.52 -7.96
C LEU A 260 14.44 -8.94 -8.14
N ASP A 261 15.75 -9.11 -8.06
CA ASP A 261 16.38 -10.37 -8.51
C ASP A 261 16.36 -11.47 -7.42
N TYR A 262 15.89 -11.15 -6.22
CA TYR A 262 15.86 -12.04 -5.07
C TYR A 262 14.74 -13.09 -5.07
N TYR A 263 13.74 -12.96 -5.95
CA TYR A 263 12.58 -13.86 -5.94
C TYR A 263 12.96 -15.29 -6.34
N ASN A 264 12.24 -16.29 -5.87
CA ASN A 264 12.27 -17.70 -6.27
C ASN A 264 10.89 -18.33 -6.14
N ARG A 265 10.66 -19.46 -6.81
CA ARG A 265 9.35 -20.15 -6.83
C ARG A 265 8.21 -19.15 -7.14
N THR A 266 7.14 -19.13 -6.36
CA THR A 266 5.93 -18.33 -6.59
C THR A 266 6.25 -16.85 -6.79
N VAL A 267 5.74 -16.28 -7.88
CA VAL A 267 5.59 -14.84 -8.07
C VAL A 267 4.19 -14.55 -8.58
N PHE A 268 3.66 -13.39 -8.21
CA PHE A 268 2.30 -13.02 -8.58
C PHE A 268 2.11 -11.51 -8.66
N GLU A 269 1.06 -11.12 -9.39
CA GLU A 269 0.57 -9.75 -9.47
C GLU A 269 -0.96 -9.73 -9.51
N TRP A 270 -1.55 -8.72 -8.87
CA TRP A 270 -2.93 -8.33 -9.16
C TRP A 270 -2.90 -7.15 -10.12
N THR A 271 -3.56 -7.31 -11.27
CA THR A 271 -3.62 -6.32 -12.33
C THR A 271 -5.05 -5.82 -12.56
N THR A 272 -5.19 -4.60 -13.06
CA THR A 272 -6.46 -4.00 -13.50
C THR A 272 -6.30 -3.33 -14.87
N THR A 273 -7.40 -3.24 -15.61
CA THR A 273 -7.46 -2.47 -16.86
C THR A 273 -7.94 -1.03 -16.66
N ASP A 274 -8.51 -0.71 -15.48
CA ASP A 274 -9.14 0.59 -15.20
C ASP A 274 -8.11 1.74 -15.05
N LEU A 275 -6.83 1.41 -14.84
CA LEU A 275 -5.72 2.37 -14.72
C LEU A 275 -4.85 2.49 -15.98
N GLY A 276 -5.25 1.85 -17.09
CA GLY A 276 -4.51 1.86 -18.35
C GLY A 276 -3.23 1.02 -18.31
N ALA A 277 -2.14 1.49 -18.94
CA ALA A 277 -0.92 0.72 -19.21
C ALA A 277 -0.11 0.32 -17.95
N GLN A 278 -0.51 0.74 -16.75
CA GLN A 278 0.13 0.38 -15.48
C GLN A 278 -0.91 -0.18 -14.50
N GLY A 279 -1.31 -1.42 -14.77
CA GLY A 279 -2.39 -2.10 -14.06
C GLY A 279 -2.01 -2.77 -12.74
N THR A 280 -0.72 -2.99 -12.43
CA THR A 280 -0.33 -3.75 -11.23
C THR A 280 -0.62 -2.98 -9.94
N ILE A 281 -1.52 -3.47 -9.10
CA ILE A 281 -1.92 -2.84 -7.82
C ILE A 281 -1.33 -3.55 -6.59
N CYS A 282 -1.03 -4.84 -6.71
CA CYS A 282 -0.36 -5.65 -5.70
C CYS A 282 0.63 -6.55 -6.41
N ALA A 283 1.80 -6.75 -5.82
CA ALA A 283 2.75 -7.69 -6.35
C ALA A 283 3.65 -8.28 -5.27
N GLY A 284 4.03 -9.53 -5.47
CA GLY A 284 4.80 -10.26 -4.48
C GLY A 284 5.34 -11.58 -5.01
N GLY A 285 5.82 -12.38 -4.07
CA GLY A 285 6.40 -13.67 -4.35
C GLY A 285 7.29 -14.15 -3.22
N ARG A 286 7.85 -15.34 -3.42
CA ARG A 286 8.74 -16.03 -2.50
C ARG A 286 10.20 -15.63 -2.78
N TYR A 287 11.03 -15.55 -1.74
CA TYR A 287 12.41 -15.03 -1.80
C TYR A 287 13.33 -15.71 -0.77
N ASP A 288 13.28 -17.03 -0.68
CA ASP A 288 13.91 -17.85 0.37
C ASP A 288 15.43 -17.61 0.54
N GLY A 289 16.14 -17.25 -0.53
CA GLY A 289 17.58 -17.01 -0.50
C GLY A 289 17.98 -15.62 0.04
N LEU A 290 17.04 -14.69 0.20
CA LEU A 290 17.36 -13.30 0.52
C LEU A 290 17.97 -13.12 1.91
N VAL A 291 17.47 -13.87 2.91
CA VAL A 291 17.97 -13.78 4.29
C VAL A 291 19.43 -14.22 4.36
N GLU A 292 19.79 -15.31 3.70
CA GLU A 292 21.17 -15.80 3.62
C GLU A 292 22.07 -14.82 2.86
N LYS A 293 21.59 -14.30 1.72
CA LYS A 293 22.30 -13.29 0.92
C LYS A 293 22.65 -12.03 1.72
N MET A 294 21.81 -11.68 2.70
CA MET A 294 22.02 -10.53 3.59
C MET A 294 22.82 -10.86 4.86
N GLY A 295 23.40 -12.07 4.96
CA GLY A 295 24.27 -12.47 6.07
C GLY A 295 23.53 -13.14 7.24
N GLY A 296 22.27 -13.49 7.07
CA GLY A 296 21.48 -14.27 8.04
C GLY A 296 21.59 -15.77 7.83
N LYS A 297 20.90 -16.53 8.69
CA LYS A 297 20.68 -17.97 8.48
C LYS A 297 19.65 -18.18 7.37
N ALA A 298 19.88 -19.14 6.47
CA ALA A 298 18.91 -19.55 5.45
C ALA A 298 17.51 -19.70 6.04
N THR A 299 16.57 -18.90 5.55
CA THR A 299 15.22 -18.75 6.09
C THR A 299 14.25 -18.53 4.93
N PRO A 300 13.32 -19.47 4.69
CA PRO A 300 12.32 -19.31 3.63
C PRO A 300 11.44 -18.10 3.91
N ALA A 301 11.06 -17.37 2.87
CA ALA A 301 10.29 -16.15 3.05
C ALA A 301 9.42 -15.81 1.84
N VAL A 302 8.26 -15.22 2.08
CA VAL A 302 7.28 -14.85 1.06
C VAL A 302 6.53 -13.61 1.51
N GLY A 303 6.18 -12.74 0.56
CA GLY A 303 5.46 -11.52 0.88
C GLY A 303 4.99 -10.76 -0.34
N PHE A 304 4.40 -9.59 -0.10
CA PHE A 304 3.95 -8.68 -1.14
C PHE A 304 3.94 -7.24 -0.67
N ALA A 305 3.87 -6.33 -1.63
CA ALA A 305 3.63 -4.92 -1.38
C ALA A 305 2.49 -4.38 -2.27
N LEU A 306 1.78 -3.40 -1.72
CA LEU A 306 0.69 -2.63 -2.29
C LEU A 306 1.12 -1.17 -2.38
N GLY A 307 0.83 -0.49 -3.49
CA GLY A 307 1.02 0.97 -3.58
C GLY A 307 -0.26 1.71 -3.21
N LEU A 308 -0.26 2.47 -2.12
CA LEU A 308 -1.47 3.14 -1.62
C LEU A 308 -2.02 4.15 -2.62
N GLU A 309 -1.16 4.96 -3.25
CA GLU A 309 -1.62 5.93 -4.25
C GLU A 309 -2.30 5.27 -5.43
N ARG A 310 -1.85 4.07 -5.82
CA ARG A 310 -2.45 3.34 -6.94
C ARG A 310 -3.82 2.77 -6.56
N LEU A 311 -3.97 2.31 -5.33
CA LEU A 311 -5.27 1.88 -4.80
C LEU A 311 -6.24 3.05 -4.69
N VAL A 312 -5.79 4.22 -4.21
CA VAL A 312 -6.61 5.44 -4.16
C VAL A 312 -7.07 5.82 -5.57
N LEU A 313 -6.16 5.86 -6.55
CA LEU A 313 -6.52 6.14 -7.95
C LEU A 313 -7.51 5.13 -8.52
N LEU A 314 -7.45 3.86 -8.10
CA LEU A 314 -8.39 2.84 -8.56
C LEU A 314 -9.77 3.00 -7.91
N LEU A 315 -9.82 3.29 -6.61
CA LEU A 315 -11.06 3.59 -5.90
C LEU A 315 -11.77 4.79 -6.54
N GLU A 316 -11.02 5.85 -6.85
CA GLU A 316 -11.54 7.01 -7.58
C GLU A 316 -12.02 6.63 -8.99
N ALA A 317 -11.27 5.79 -9.72
CA ALA A 317 -11.65 5.37 -11.07
C ALA A 317 -12.91 4.48 -11.12
N GLN A 318 -13.23 3.80 -10.02
CA GLN A 318 -14.42 2.96 -9.88
C GLN A 318 -15.55 3.65 -9.07
N ASP A 319 -15.41 4.95 -8.75
CA ASP A 319 -16.35 5.72 -7.94
C ASP A 319 -16.69 5.06 -6.60
N ILE A 320 -15.70 4.43 -5.96
CA ILE A 320 -15.85 3.74 -4.67
C ILE A 320 -15.51 4.68 -3.53
N THR A 321 -16.47 4.87 -2.63
CA THR A 321 -16.27 5.55 -1.34
C THR A 321 -16.04 4.52 -0.23
N LEU A 322 -14.99 4.70 0.56
CA LEU A 322 -14.69 3.85 1.71
C LEU A 322 -15.21 4.44 3.02
N GLY A 323 -15.66 3.57 3.91
CA GLY A 323 -16.09 3.92 5.25
C GLY A 323 -17.44 4.63 5.32
N LYS A 324 -18.04 4.64 6.52
CA LYS A 324 -19.10 5.58 6.85
C LYS A 324 -18.43 6.83 7.41
N SER A 325 -18.79 8.02 6.92
CA SER A 325 -18.36 9.25 7.56
C SER A 325 -18.80 9.22 9.03
N PRO A 326 -17.88 9.44 10.00
CA PRO A 326 -18.28 9.53 11.38
C PRO A 326 -19.29 10.66 11.56
N LEU A 327 -20.17 10.53 12.55
CA LEU A 327 -21.11 11.57 12.93
C LEU A 327 -20.37 12.90 13.09
N SER A 328 -20.79 13.91 12.33
CA SER A 328 -20.17 15.22 12.34
C SER A 328 -21.10 16.26 12.95
N ILE A 329 -20.63 16.93 13.99
CA ILE A 329 -21.41 17.86 14.80
C ILE A 329 -20.68 19.21 14.86
N TYR A 330 -21.41 20.29 14.61
CA TYR A 330 -20.88 21.64 14.64
C TYR A 330 -21.54 22.46 15.75
N LEU A 331 -20.77 22.87 16.76
CA LEU A 331 -21.24 23.76 17.82
C LEU A 331 -21.18 25.21 17.33
N VAL A 332 -22.36 25.81 17.27
CA VAL A 332 -22.61 27.19 16.92
C VAL A 332 -22.94 27.95 18.20
N ALA A 333 -22.11 28.92 18.58
CA ALA A 333 -22.27 29.67 19.83
C ALA A 333 -22.28 31.19 19.61
N LEU A 334 -23.24 31.91 20.18
CA LEU A 334 -23.33 33.37 20.08
C LEU A 334 -23.28 34.03 21.46
N GLY A 335 -22.32 34.93 21.65
CA GLY A 335 -22.09 35.66 22.90
C GLY A 335 -21.01 35.02 23.77
N ASP A 336 -20.36 35.83 24.61
CA ASP A 336 -19.17 35.40 25.38
C ASP A 336 -19.48 34.24 26.34
N ASN A 337 -20.63 34.28 27.00
CA ASN A 337 -21.07 33.20 27.89
C ASN A 337 -21.34 31.90 27.12
N ALA A 338 -21.91 31.99 25.91
CA ALA A 338 -22.14 30.82 25.06
C ALA A 338 -20.83 30.20 24.58
N GLN A 339 -19.83 31.02 24.30
CA GLN A 339 -18.50 30.57 23.89
C GLN A 339 -17.74 29.88 25.03
N LEU A 340 -17.84 30.39 26.26
CA LEU A 340 -17.33 29.69 27.44
C LEU A 340 -18.05 28.36 27.67
N LYS A 341 -19.37 28.35 27.55
CA LYS A 341 -20.19 27.15 27.73
C LYS A 341 -19.96 26.11 26.63
N SER A 342 -19.76 26.54 25.38
CA SER A 342 -19.51 25.66 24.25
C SER A 342 -18.22 24.85 24.44
N MET A 343 -17.18 25.42 25.04
CA MET A 343 -15.95 24.69 25.39
C MET A 343 -16.22 23.56 26.40
N GLN A 344 -17.04 23.83 27.42
CA GLN A 344 -17.44 22.80 28.39
C GLN A 344 -18.25 21.69 27.72
N ILE A 345 -19.21 22.06 26.86
CA ILE A 345 -20.09 21.13 26.15
C ILE A 345 -19.29 20.28 25.16
N ALA A 346 -18.44 20.90 24.35
CA ALA A 346 -17.56 20.20 23.40
C ALA A 346 -16.70 19.14 24.12
N THR A 347 -16.14 19.48 25.29
CA THR A 347 -15.36 18.53 26.10
C THR A 347 -16.20 17.34 26.54
N GLN A 348 -17.42 17.57 27.02
CA GLN A 348 -18.33 16.47 27.42
C GLN A 348 -18.75 15.61 26.23
N LEU A 349 -19.03 16.22 25.08
CA LEU A 349 -19.35 15.51 23.84
C LEU A 349 -18.16 14.67 23.35
N HIS A 350 -16.92 15.18 23.42
CA HIS A 350 -15.74 14.40 23.08
C HIS A 350 -15.58 13.15 23.95
N HIS A 351 -15.84 13.27 25.26
CA HIS A 351 -15.81 12.11 26.16
C HIS A 351 -16.94 11.11 25.87
N ALA A 352 -18.14 11.60 25.58
CA ALA A 352 -19.31 10.75 25.40
C ALA A 352 -19.41 10.12 23.99
N LEU A 353 -18.84 10.78 22.98
CA LEU A 353 -18.89 10.44 21.55
C LEU A 353 -17.47 10.43 20.95
N PRO A 354 -16.57 9.55 21.40
CA PRO A 354 -15.14 9.59 21.04
C PRO A 354 -14.85 9.36 19.55
N LYS A 355 -15.83 8.88 18.78
CA LYS A 355 -15.72 8.67 17.33
C LYS A 355 -16.33 9.80 16.50
N ALA A 356 -17.05 10.75 17.11
CA ALA A 356 -17.69 11.84 16.38
C ALA A 356 -16.67 12.93 16.01
N ILE A 357 -16.88 13.56 14.85
CA ILE A 357 -16.16 14.76 14.45
C ILE A 357 -16.89 15.95 15.08
N LEU A 358 -16.23 16.63 16.02
CA LEU A 358 -16.78 17.80 16.71
C LEU A 358 -16.04 19.06 16.27
N TYR A 359 -16.79 20.02 15.74
CA TYR A 359 -16.30 21.36 15.46
C TYR A 359 -16.87 22.31 16.50
N ASN A 360 -16.04 22.90 17.35
CA ASN A 360 -16.43 24.08 18.13
C ASN A 360 -16.02 25.33 17.36
N ASP A 361 -16.96 26.20 16.96
CA ASP A 361 -16.59 27.39 16.19
C ASP A 361 -15.65 28.29 17.00
N ILE A 362 -14.44 28.49 16.46
CA ILE A 362 -13.40 29.32 17.08
C ILE A 362 -13.35 30.73 16.50
N THR A 363 -14.30 31.09 15.64
CA THR A 363 -14.24 32.33 14.85
C THR A 363 -15.08 33.45 15.43
N LEU A 364 -15.91 33.13 16.42
CA LEU A 364 -16.73 34.08 17.19
C LEU A 364 -17.61 34.96 16.27
N GLY A 365 -18.02 34.41 15.13
CA GLY A 365 -18.81 35.11 14.12
C GLY A 365 -20.31 35.13 14.44
N SER A 366 -21.09 35.78 13.59
CA SER A 366 -22.56 35.70 13.69
C SER A 366 -23.08 34.28 13.43
N PHE A 367 -24.29 33.95 13.90
CA PHE A 367 -24.96 32.68 13.61
C PHE A 367 -24.89 32.31 12.13
N LYS A 368 -25.25 33.25 11.24
CA LYS A 368 -25.20 33.04 9.78
C LYS A 368 -23.81 32.63 9.28
N ALA A 369 -22.75 33.24 9.82
CA ALA A 369 -21.38 32.94 9.42
C ALA A 369 -20.93 31.56 9.93
N GLN A 370 -21.33 31.19 11.15
CA GLN A 370 -21.03 29.89 11.74
C GLN A 370 -21.81 28.75 11.06
N PHE A 371 -23.10 28.94 10.76
CA PHE A 371 -23.88 27.96 9.97
C PHE A 371 -23.28 27.72 8.59
N LYS A 372 -22.84 28.77 7.89
CA LYS A 372 -22.14 28.62 6.60
C LYS A 372 -20.87 27.78 6.73
N LYS A 373 -20.20 27.82 7.89
CA LYS A 373 -19.02 26.97 8.17
C LYS A 373 -19.42 25.55 8.52
N ALA A 374 -20.51 25.35 9.25
CA ALA A 374 -21.10 24.03 9.49
C ALA A 374 -21.44 23.32 8.17
N ASP A 375 -22.08 24.03 7.24
CA ASP A 375 -22.38 23.52 5.89
C ASP A 375 -21.08 23.19 5.12
N LYS A 376 -20.09 24.09 5.17
CA LYS A 376 -18.78 23.88 4.51
C LYS A 376 -18.00 22.71 5.11
N ALA A 377 -18.14 22.47 6.42
CA ALA A 377 -17.58 21.33 7.12
C ALA A 377 -18.35 20.03 6.83
N ASN A 378 -19.46 20.11 6.10
CA ASN A 378 -20.35 19.00 5.80
C ASN A 378 -20.83 18.28 7.08
N ALA A 379 -21.09 19.06 8.14
CA ALA A 379 -21.59 18.55 9.40
C ALA A 379 -23.00 17.95 9.23
N ASP A 380 -23.31 16.91 9.99
CA ASP A 380 -24.63 16.28 10.02
C ASP A 380 -25.60 17.08 10.88
N TYR A 381 -25.10 17.66 11.98
CA TYR A 381 -25.88 18.44 12.94
C TYR A 381 -25.18 19.73 13.35
N ALA A 382 -25.97 20.75 13.65
CA ALA A 382 -25.54 21.93 14.40
C ALA A 382 -26.11 21.90 15.82
N LEU A 383 -25.26 22.16 16.82
CA LEU A 383 -25.66 22.41 18.22
C LEU A 383 -25.58 23.90 18.46
N ILE A 384 -26.71 24.52 18.78
CA ILE A 384 -26.87 25.97 18.85
C ILE A 384 -26.93 26.37 20.31
N LEU A 385 -26.09 27.34 20.67
CA LEU A 385 -25.97 27.91 22.01
C LEU A 385 -26.03 29.44 21.91
N GLY A 386 -27.14 30.02 22.34
CA GLY A 386 -27.27 31.44 22.65
C GLY A 386 -27.50 31.67 24.14
N GLU A 387 -27.84 32.90 24.50
CA GLU A 387 -28.16 33.24 25.90
C GLU A 387 -29.40 32.49 26.41
N GLU A 388 -30.41 32.29 25.55
CA GLU A 388 -31.64 31.60 25.90
C GLU A 388 -31.39 30.11 26.22
N GLU A 389 -30.61 29.42 25.39
CA GLU A 389 -30.24 28.02 25.61
C GLU A 389 -29.46 27.86 26.93
N ILE A 390 -28.56 28.79 27.24
CA ILE A 390 -27.81 28.77 28.51
C ILE A 390 -28.72 28.99 29.70
N GLN A 391 -29.61 29.98 29.64
CA GLN A 391 -30.55 30.30 30.73
C GLN A 391 -31.47 29.12 31.04
N ASN A 392 -31.90 28.40 30.00
CA ASN A 392 -32.78 27.23 30.12
C ASN A 392 -32.03 25.91 30.37
N ASN A 393 -30.69 25.93 30.46
CA ASN A 393 -29.83 24.74 30.57
C ASN A 393 -30.12 23.68 29.48
N GLN A 394 -30.32 24.17 28.25
CA GLN A 394 -30.68 23.39 27.07
C GLN A 394 -29.70 23.65 25.92
N ILE A 395 -29.82 22.85 24.87
CA ILE A 395 -29.12 23.00 23.60
C ILE A 395 -30.14 22.78 22.49
N ALA A 396 -30.12 23.64 21.47
CA ALA A 396 -30.89 23.41 20.26
C ALA A 396 -30.07 22.57 19.27
N ILE A 397 -30.61 21.44 18.81
CA ILE A 397 -30.00 20.55 17.82
C ILE A 397 -30.75 20.73 16.51
N LYS A 398 -30.00 21.07 15.46
CA LYS A 398 -30.53 21.23 14.11
C LYS A 398 -29.87 20.26 13.15
N PRO A 399 -30.61 19.31 12.56
CA PRO A 399 -30.13 18.52 11.43
C PRO A 399 -29.75 19.45 10.26
N LEU A 400 -28.55 19.29 9.73
CA LEU A 400 -28.05 20.07 8.58
C LEU A 400 -28.22 19.32 7.25
N LYS A 401 -28.46 18.01 7.33
CA LYS A 401 -28.74 17.13 6.18
C LYS A 401 -30.16 16.54 6.33
N GLY A 402 -30.87 16.41 5.21
CA GLY A 402 -32.22 15.86 5.18
C GLY A 402 -33.31 16.86 5.60
N GLN A 403 -34.50 16.34 5.95
CA GLN A 403 -35.70 17.12 6.30
C GLN A 403 -36.02 17.09 7.80
N GLY A 404 -34.99 17.12 8.66
CA GLY A 404 -35.19 17.11 10.11
C GLY A 404 -35.48 18.51 10.68
N GLU A 405 -36.36 18.58 11.67
CA GLU A 405 -36.67 19.82 12.39
C GLU A 405 -35.67 20.10 13.51
N GLN A 406 -35.54 21.38 13.88
CA GLN A 406 -34.75 21.78 15.04
C GLN A 406 -35.48 21.37 16.32
N GLN A 407 -34.75 20.79 17.27
CA GLN A 407 -35.28 20.33 18.55
C GLN A 407 -34.43 20.90 19.69
N THR A 408 -35.04 21.13 20.85
CA THR A 408 -34.35 21.63 22.03
C THR A 408 -34.39 20.57 23.12
N MET A 409 -33.23 20.25 23.70
CA MET A 409 -33.10 19.22 24.74
C MET A 409 -31.91 19.52 25.66
N SER A 410 -31.81 18.82 26.78
CA SER A 410 -30.62 18.87 27.62
C SER A 410 -29.39 18.26 26.92
N LEU A 411 -28.19 18.55 27.42
CA LEU A 411 -26.96 17.93 26.90
C LEU A 411 -26.95 16.41 27.06
N GLU A 412 -27.50 15.89 28.15
CA GLU A 412 -27.56 14.45 28.43
C GLU A 412 -28.47 13.74 27.41
N GLU A 413 -29.62 14.34 27.10
CA GLU A 413 -30.53 13.86 26.05
C GLU A 413 -29.88 13.94 24.67
N ALA A 414 -29.16 15.04 24.37
CA ALA A 414 -28.41 15.20 23.12
C ALA A 414 -27.37 14.09 22.93
N ILE A 415 -26.63 13.77 23.99
CA ILE A 415 -25.65 12.67 23.97
C ILE A 415 -26.33 11.34 23.69
N GLN A 416 -27.48 11.06 24.31
CA GLN A 416 -28.21 9.82 24.07
C GLN A 416 -28.79 9.77 22.65
N TYR A 417 -29.28 10.89 22.14
CA TYR A 417 -29.78 11.04 20.78
C TYR A 417 -28.71 10.67 19.74
N PHE A 418 -27.44 11.07 19.95
CA PHE A 418 -26.35 10.76 19.03
C PHE A 418 -25.74 9.36 19.16
N LYS A 419 -26.05 8.65 20.26
CA LYS A 419 -25.59 7.26 20.47
C LYS A 419 -26.51 6.23 19.82
N ASN A 420 -27.79 6.57 19.71
CA ASN A 420 -28.83 5.75 19.07
C ASN A 420 -28.79 5.97 17.55
#